data_AF-A0A4P6YWU4-F1
#
_entry.id   AF-A0A4P6YWU4-F1
#
_cell.length_a   1.000
_cell.length_b   1.000
_cell.length_c   1.000
_cell.angle_alpha   90.00
_cell.angle_beta   90.00
_cell.angle_gamma   90.00
#
_symmetry.space_group_name_H-M   'P 1'
#
loop_
_entity.id
_entity.type
_entity.pdbx_description
1 polymer ?
#
loop_
_entity_poly.entity_id
_entity_poly.type
_entity_poly.pdbx_seq_one_letter_code
_entity_poly.pdbx_strand_id
1 'polypeptide(L)'
;MTLIITETENKIPRIIREMDILARTRVEVGIFGTGGAYISGQFRNSGNPEDNADLVTIALVHEFGATIVPLPDNKSDRLWVPIRKKFTYKGKLYEPGYHQGKDGSNYKNSIPIKKAVIPERSYLRSTWEEKKFNWREQSQELWVQVALGKKTAAWAANRLGQIMKRDIDRSMKQKGFAKNAPLTTANKGSNKPLFDTGSLRGALTYRVVLGL
;
A
#
# COMPACT_ATOMS: atom_id res chain seq x y z
N MET A 1 -41.94 53.43 -8.30
CA MET A 1 -40.49 53.15 -8.41
C MET A 1 -40.18 52.07 -7.39
N THR A 2 -39.90 50.85 -7.83
CA THR A 2 -39.70 49.70 -6.92
C THR A 2 -38.23 49.33 -6.96
N LEU A 3 -37.57 49.35 -5.80
CA LEU A 3 -36.16 49.02 -5.66
C LEU A 3 -36.07 47.55 -5.24
N ILE A 4 -35.68 46.68 -6.18
CA ILE A 4 -35.48 45.25 -5.91
C ILE A 4 -34.05 45.09 -5.38
N ILE A 5 -33.93 44.80 -4.10
CA ILE A 5 -32.64 44.68 -3.37
C ILE A 5 -32.01 43.28 -3.55
N THR A 6 -32.68 42.37 -4.25
CA THR A 6 -32.19 41.01 -4.49
C THR A 6 -31.24 40.95 -5.69
N GLU A 7 -30.30 41.88 -5.79
CA GLU A 7 -29.13 41.79 -6.69
C GLU A 7 -27.88 41.29 -5.96
N THR A 8 -28.04 40.69 -4.78
CA THR A 8 -27.00 39.79 -4.26
C THR A 8 -27.06 38.49 -5.05
N GLU A 9 -26.37 38.48 -6.19
CA GLU A 9 -25.98 37.33 -7.02
C GLU A 9 -26.56 36.00 -6.50
N ASN A 10 -27.74 35.60 -6.98
CA ASN A 10 -28.45 34.43 -6.47
C ASN A 10 -27.58 33.17 -6.67
N LYS A 11 -26.96 32.68 -5.59
CA LYS A 11 -26.06 31.52 -5.60
C LYS A 11 -26.80 30.19 -5.46
N ILE A 12 -28.11 30.20 -5.22
CA ILE A 12 -28.91 28.98 -5.02
C ILE A 12 -28.78 27.99 -6.19
N PRO A 13 -28.89 28.40 -7.47
CA PRO A 13 -28.73 27.46 -8.60
C PRO A 13 -27.36 26.78 -8.61
N ARG A 14 -26.30 27.53 -8.28
CA ARG A 14 -24.94 26.99 -8.15
C ARG A 14 -24.84 25.99 -7.01
N ILE A 15 -25.39 26.33 -5.84
CA ILE A 15 -25.36 25.47 -4.65
C ILE A 15 -26.09 24.16 -4.91
N ILE A 16 -27.27 24.19 -5.54
CA ILE A 16 -28.03 22.98 -5.92
C ILE A 16 -27.18 22.08 -6.82
N ARG A 17 -26.51 22.66 -7.83
CA ARG A 17 -25.61 21.91 -8.72
C ARG A 17 -24.44 21.28 -7.97
N GLU A 18 -23.79 22.02 -7.08
CA GLU A 18 -22.68 21.49 -6.29
C GLU A 18 -23.13 20.39 -5.33
N MET A 19 -24.33 20.52 -4.73
CA MET A 19 -24.91 19.48 -3.88
C MET A 19 -25.24 18.20 -4.65
N ASP A 20 -25.76 18.29 -5.88
CA ASP A 20 -26.00 17.12 -6.75
C ASP A 20 -24.69 16.42 -7.13
N ILE A 21 -23.65 17.20 -7.49
CA ILE A 21 -22.30 16.65 -7.74
C ILE A 21 -21.80 15.91 -6.50
N LEU A 22 -21.93 16.51 -5.32
CA LEU A 22 -21.44 15.95 -4.07
C LEU A 22 -22.17 14.66 -3.69
N ALA A 23 -23.50 14.61 -3.88
CA ALA A 23 -24.31 13.42 -3.62
C ALA A 23 -23.91 12.22 -4.48
N ARG A 24 -23.41 12.49 -5.70
CA ARG A 24 -22.90 11.48 -6.64
C ARG A 24 -21.42 11.16 -6.43
N THR A 25 -20.70 11.96 -5.64
CA THR A 25 -19.26 11.84 -5.52
C THR A 25 -18.86 10.74 -4.52
N ARG A 26 -17.92 9.89 -4.93
CA ARG A 26 -17.24 8.92 -4.08
C ARG A 26 -15.76 9.28 -3.97
N VAL A 27 -15.22 9.20 -2.76
CA VAL A 27 -13.78 9.39 -2.50
C VAL A 27 -13.17 8.03 -2.19
N GLU A 28 -12.22 7.61 -3.01
CA GLU A 28 -11.53 6.34 -2.85
C GLU A 28 -10.07 6.61 -2.50
N VAL A 29 -9.53 5.89 -1.51
CA VAL A 29 -8.13 6.01 -1.07
C VAL A 29 -7.46 4.64 -1.09
N GLY A 30 -6.23 4.59 -1.60
CA GLY A 30 -5.51 3.33 -1.74
C GLY A 30 -4.33 3.42 -2.69
N ILE A 31 -3.88 2.26 -3.13
CA ILE A 31 -2.85 2.12 -4.16
C ILE A 31 -3.56 1.63 -5.41
N PHE A 32 -3.45 2.39 -6.50
CA PHE A 32 -4.11 2.11 -7.77
C PHE A 32 -3.06 1.80 -8.83
N GLY A 33 -3.32 0.85 -9.72
CA GLY A 33 -2.43 0.45 -10.81
C GLY A 33 -3.15 -0.44 -11.83
N THR A 34 -2.59 -0.53 -13.04
CA THR A 34 -2.99 -1.49 -14.09
C THR A 34 -2.24 -2.80 -13.88
N GLY A 35 -3.00 -3.86 -13.60
CA GLY A 35 -2.50 -5.10 -13.05
C GLY A 35 -1.56 -5.89 -13.95
N GLY A 36 -0.49 -6.41 -13.34
CA GLY A 36 0.08 -7.68 -13.74
C GLY A 36 -0.76 -8.81 -13.12
N ALA A 37 -1.57 -9.48 -13.95
CA ALA A 37 -2.30 -10.73 -13.70
C ALA A 37 -2.42 -11.21 -12.23
N TYR A 38 -3.35 -10.63 -11.47
CA TYR A 38 -3.89 -11.25 -10.26
C TYR A 38 -4.89 -12.33 -10.66
N ILE A 39 -4.38 -13.48 -11.14
CA ILE A 39 -5.22 -14.63 -11.52
C ILE A 39 -5.19 -15.64 -10.37
N SER A 40 -6.38 -15.88 -9.80
CA SER A 40 -6.70 -17.05 -8.95
C SER A 40 -5.75 -17.36 -7.79
N GLY A 41 -5.31 -16.37 -7.01
CA GLY A 41 -4.60 -16.60 -5.75
C GLY A 41 -3.19 -17.19 -5.88
N GLN A 42 -2.58 -17.15 -7.08
CA GLN A 42 -1.19 -17.54 -7.30
C GLN A 42 -0.34 -16.34 -7.72
N PHE A 43 0.69 -16.04 -6.94
CA PHE A 43 1.68 -15.02 -7.25
C PHE A 43 2.63 -15.57 -8.33
N ARG A 44 2.46 -15.16 -9.58
CA ARG A 44 3.40 -15.49 -10.66
C ARG A 44 4.29 -14.29 -10.93
N ASN A 45 5.58 -14.43 -10.67
CA ASN A 45 6.59 -13.55 -11.24
C ASN A 45 6.60 -13.80 -12.76
N SER A 46 6.66 -12.76 -13.59
CA SER A 46 6.69 -12.91 -15.06
C SER A 46 7.93 -13.64 -15.56
N GLY A 47 8.93 -13.83 -14.69
CA GLY A 47 10.22 -14.41 -15.02
C GLY A 47 11.21 -13.37 -15.57
N ASN A 48 10.77 -12.13 -15.80
CA ASN A 48 11.64 -11.02 -16.17
C ASN A 48 12.16 -10.30 -14.92
N PRO A 49 13.49 -10.22 -14.69
CA PRO A 49 14.08 -9.49 -13.56
C PRO A 49 13.77 -7.98 -13.54
N GLU A 50 13.37 -7.41 -14.67
CA GLU A 50 13.02 -5.98 -14.80
C GLU A 50 11.53 -5.68 -14.54
N ASP A 51 10.69 -6.72 -14.51
CA ASP A 51 9.28 -6.57 -14.18
C ASP A 51 9.17 -6.39 -12.66
N ASN A 52 9.20 -5.13 -12.23
CA ASN A 52 8.90 -4.77 -10.85
C ASN A 52 7.58 -5.43 -10.44
N ALA A 53 7.59 -6.13 -9.30
CA ALA A 53 6.35 -6.65 -8.73
C ALA A 53 5.33 -5.52 -8.65
N ASP A 54 4.15 -5.76 -9.21
CA ASP A 54 3.07 -4.77 -9.27
C ASP A 54 2.88 -4.15 -7.89
N LEU A 55 2.90 -2.81 -7.81
CA LEU A 55 2.77 -2.08 -6.55
C LEU A 55 1.49 -2.48 -5.81
N VAL A 56 0.45 -2.86 -6.55
CA VAL A 56 -0.79 -3.43 -5.99
C VAL A 56 -0.53 -4.78 -5.32
N THR A 57 0.26 -5.66 -5.95
CA THR A 57 0.64 -6.94 -5.37
C THR A 57 1.46 -6.75 -4.09
N ILE A 58 2.43 -5.84 -4.10
CA ILE A 58 3.21 -5.52 -2.89
C ILE A 58 2.30 -4.99 -1.79
N ALA A 59 1.35 -4.10 -2.13
CA ALA A 59 0.36 -3.56 -1.20
C ALA A 59 -0.48 -4.68 -0.56
N LEU A 60 -0.99 -5.63 -1.35
CA LEU A 60 -1.81 -6.75 -0.87
C LEU A 60 -1.02 -7.70 0.02
N VAL A 61 0.20 -8.06 -0.36
CA VAL A 61 1.10 -8.89 0.46
C VAL A 61 1.38 -8.20 1.79
N HIS A 62 1.52 -6.88 1.82
CA HIS A 62 1.66 -6.15 3.06
C HIS A 62 0.36 -6.10 3.86
N GLU A 63 -0.80 -5.86 3.24
CA GLU A 63 -2.09 -5.72 3.94
C GLU A 63 -2.60 -7.03 4.58
N PHE A 64 -2.24 -8.19 4.02
CA PHE A 64 -2.74 -9.51 4.44
C PHE A 64 -1.64 -10.53 4.81
N GLY A 65 -0.38 -10.23 4.53
CA GLY A 65 0.72 -11.20 4.64
C GLY A 65 0.77 -12.17 3.46
N ALA A 66 1.83 -12.97 3.40
CA ALA A 66 1.98 -14.02 2.39
C ALA A 66 2.92 -15.13 2.86
N THR A 67 2.75 -16.33 2.31
CA THR A 67 3.74 -17.40 2.44
C THR A 67 4.32 -17.70 1.06
N ILE A 68 5.64 -17.60 0.95
CA ILE A 68 6.39 -17.95 -0.25
C ILE A 68 6.89 -19.39 -0.10
N VAL A 69 6.60 -20.21 -1.11
CA VAL A 69 7.03 -21.60 -1.21
C VAL A 69 7.86 -21.82 -2.48
N PRO A 70 8.73 -22.84 -2.54
CA PRO A 70 9.41 -23.24 -3.76
C PRO A 70 8.40 -23.55 -4.89
N LEU A 71 8.81 -23.32 -6.14
CA LEU A 71 8.03 -23.75 -7.28
C LEU A 71 7.90 -25.29 -7.28
N PRO A 72 6.76 -25.84 -7.77
CA PRO A 72 6.53 -27.29 -7.75
C PRO A 72 7.60 -28.12 -8.50
N ASP A 73 8.23 -27.54 -9.52
CA ASP A 73 9.25 -28.16 -10.36
C ASP A 73 10.68 -28.00 -9.81
N ASN A 74 10.84 -27.27 -8.71
CA ASN A 74 12.13 -27.13 -8.05
C ASN A 74 12.51 -28.43 -7.33
N LYS A 75 13.41 -29.20 -7.95
CA LYS A 75 13.94 -30.47 -7.43
C LYS A 75 14.48 -30.41 -6.00
N SER A 76 14.89 -29.24 -5.52
CA SER A 76 15.45 -29.09 -4.16
C SER A 76 14.40 -28.89 -3.08
N ASP A 77 13.13 -28.62 -3.43
CA ASP A 77 12.04 -28.24 -2.52
C ASP A 77 12.46 -27.14 -1.51
N ARG A 78 13.30 -26.21 -1.98
CA ARG A 78 13.94 -25.18 -1.15
C ARG A 78 14.01 -23.85 -1.87
N LEU A 79 13.84 -22.78 -1.08
CA LEU A 79 14.17 -21.42 -1.46
C LEU A 79 15.62 -21.14 -1.01
N TRP A 80 16.42 -20.58 -1.91
CA TRP A 80 17.81 -20.24 -1.65
C TRP A 80 17.93 -18.75 -1.34
N VAL A 81 18.16 -18.42 -0.07
CA VAL A 81 18.26 -17.03 0.39
C VAL A 81 19.73 -16.58 0.34
N PRO A 82 20.08 -15.54 -0.45
CA PRO A 82 21.44 -15.05 -0.52
C PRO A 82 21.86 -14.44 0.81
N ILE A 83 23.17 -14.46 1.09
CA ILE A 83 23.74 -14.06 2.37
C ILE A 83 24.60 -12.82 2.14
N ARG A 84 24.32 -11.74 2.87
CA ARG A 84 25.10 -10.49 2.75
C ARG A 84 26.18 -10.34 3.82
N LYS A 85 26.00 -10.98 4.98
CA LYS A 85 26.93 -10.95 6.12
C LYS A 85 26.97 -12.34 6.76
N LYS A 86 28.07 -12.66 7.44
CA LYS A 86 28.23 -13.95 8.14
C LYS A 86 27.01 -14.18 9.07
N PHE A 87 26.36 -15.33 8.96
CA PHE A 87 25.13 -15.63 9.69
C PHE A 87 25.05 -17.11 10.04
N THR A 88 24.69 -17.41 11.29
CA THR A 88 24.48 -18.78 11.76
C THR A 88 23.01 -19.15 11.61
N TYR A 89 22.73 -20.19 10.83
CA TYR A 89 21.38 -20.72 10.64
C TYR A 89 21.35 -22.21 10.98
N LYS A 90 20.47 -22.59 11.91
CA LYS A 90 20.33 -23.97 12.42
C LYS A 90 21.69 -24.60 12.82
N GLY A 91 22.52 -23.85 13.54
CA GLY A 91 23.82 -24.31 14.02
C GLY A 91 24.95 -24.32 12.98
N LYS A 92 24.66 -24.07 11.70
CA LYS A 92 25.68 -23.95 10.65
C LYS A 92 26.01 -22.49 10.37
N LEU A 93 27.29 -22.14 10.38
CA LEU A 93 27.77 -20.84 9.94
C LEU A 93 27.75 -20.76 8.42
N TYR A 94 27.24 -19.65 7.91
CA TYR A 94 27.30 -19.35 6.49
C TYR A 94 28.03 -18.01 6.27
N GLU A 95 28.97 -18.01 5.33
CA GLU A 95 29.75 -16.84 4.97
C GLU A 95 29.39 -16.35 3.56
N PRO A 96 29.26 -15.03 3.35
CA PRO A 96 28.95 -14.47 2.03
C PRO A 96 30.12 -14.71 1.07
N GLY A 97 29.81 -14.88 -0.21
CA GLY A 97 30.81 -15.07 -1.27
C GLY A 97 30.53 -16.29 -2.14
N TYR A 98 31.46 -16.56 -3.05
CA TYR A 98 31.48 -17.76 -3.88
C TYR A 98 32.26 -18.86 -3.17
N HIS A 99 31.76 -20.08 -3.24
CA HIS A 99 32.36 -21.28 -2.65
C HIS A 99 32.47 -22.34 -3.74
N GLN A 100 33.49 -23.19 -3.63
CA GLN A 100 33.71 -24.25 -4.60
C GLN A 100 32.92 -25.51 -4.21
N GLY A 101 32.13 -26.00 -5.15
CA GLY A 101 31.41 -27.27 -5.07
C GLY A 101 32.37 -28.45 -5.16
N LYS A 102 31.88 -29.63 -4.77
CA LYS A 102 32.66 -30.87 -4.88
C LYS A 102 32.99 -31.24 -6.33
N ASP A 103 32.21 -30.72 -7.27
CA ASP A 103 32.39 -30.84 -8.72
C ASP A 103 33.33 -29.77 -9.31
N GLY A 104 33.93 -28.92 -8.46
CA GLY A 104 34.79 -27.82 -8.88
C GLY A 104 34.03 -26.56 -9.31
N SER A 105 32.70 -26.58 -9.35
CA SER A 105 31.88 -25.43 -9.75
C SER A 105 31.87 -24.33 -8.67
N ASN A 106 31.85 -23.07 -9.08
CA ASN A 106 31.67 -21.96 -8.13
C ASN A 106 30.19 -21.67 -7.95
N TYR A 107 29.71 -21.72 -6.70
CA TYR A 107 28.35 -21.35 -6.37
C TYR A 107 28.33 -20.23 -5.34
N LYS A 108 27.31 -19.36 -5.43
CA LYS A 108 27.09 -18.31 -4.44
C LYS A 108 26.47 -18.92 -3.19
N ASN A 109 27.13 -18.75 -2.04
CA ASN A 109 26.64 -19.34 -0.81
C ASN A 109 25.29 -18.74 -0.40
N SER A 110 24.34 -19.61 -0.05
CA SER A 110 22.96 -19.26 0.24
C SER A 110 22.37 -20.20 1.29
N ILE A 111 21.41 -19.69 2.06
CA ILE A 111 20.73 -20.46 3.10
C ILE A 111 19.49 -21.12 2.49
N PRO A 112 19.36 -22.45 2.54
CA PRO A 112 18.15 -23.13 2.12
C PRO A 112 17.06 -23.03 3.18
N ILE A 113 15.87 -22.56 2.78
CA ILE A 113 14.66 -22.54 3.61
C ILE A 113 13.51 -23.25 2.90
N LYS A 114 12.59 -23.86 3.66
CA LYS A 114 11.39 -24.52 3.10
C LYS A 114 10.32 -23.53 2.65
N LYS A 115 10.16 -22.43 3.38
CA LYS A 115 9.20 -21.37 3.10
C LYS A 115 9.66 -20.07 3.72
N ALA A 116 9.27 -18.94 3.13
CA ALA A 116 9.40 -17.63 3.74
C ALA A 116 8.01 -17.12 4.13
N VAL A 117 7.84 -16.67 5.37
CA VAL A 117 6.59 -16.09 5.86
C VAL A 117 6.76 -14.58 5.93
N ILE A 118 5.89 -13.86 5.24
CA ILE A 118 5.75 -12.41 5.30
C ILE A 118 4.56 -12.12 6.22
N PRO A 119 4.77 -11.47 7.38
CA PRO A 119 3.68 -11.17 8.28
C PRO A 119 2.76 -10.10 7.69
N GLU A 120 1.50 -10.16 8.11
CA GLU A 120 0.51 -9.12 7.85
C GLU A 120 0.92 -7.77 8.45
N ARG A 121 0.66 -6.71 7.70
CA ARG A 121 0.85 -5.30 8.05
C ARG A 121 -0.39 -4.52 7.63
N SER A 122 -1.55 -4.88 8.19
CA SER A 122 -2.84 -4.22 7.91
C SER A 122 -2.77 -2.72 8.18
N TYR A 123 -2.54 -1.91 7.15
CA TYR A 123 -2.44 -0.46 7.23
C TYR A 123 -3.68 0.21 6.67
N LEU A 124 -4.40 -0.41 5.74
CA LEU A 124 -5.68 0.10 5.25
C LEU A 124 -6.81 -0.26 6.22
N ARG A 125 -7.04 -1.54 6.48
CA ARG A 125 -8.17 -1.99 7.33
C ARG A 125 -8.05 -1.46 8.74
N SER A 126 -6.86 -1.55 9.34
CA SER A 126 -6.67 -1.03 10.71
C SER A 126 -6.84 0.49 10.80
N THR A 127 -6.55 1.25 9.74
CA THR A 127 -6.79 2.70 9.71
C THR A 127 -8.26 3.00 9.51
N TRP A 128 -8.93 2.25 8.63
CA TRP A 128 -10.38 2.36 8.45
C TRP A 128 -11.11 2.15 9.78
N GLU A 129 -10.82 1.06 10.50
CA GLU A 129 -11.46 0.79 11.78
C GLU A 129 -11.23 1.91 12.80
N GLU A 130 -10.04 2.50 12.82
CA GLU A 130 -9.68 3.58 13.71
C GLU A 130 -10.27 4.95 13.32
N LYS A 131 -10.40 5.22 12.00
CA LYS A 131 -10.68 6.59 11.49
C LYS A 131 -12.04 6.76 10.84
N LYS A 132 -12.80 5.69 10.58
CA LYS A 132 -14.08 5.76 9.85
C LYS A 132 -15.06 6.77 10.43
N PHE A 133 -15.14 6.91 11.76
CA PHE A 133 -16.01 7.90 12.40
C PHE A 133 -15.49 9.32 12.22
N ASN A 134 -14.20 9.56 12.46
CA ASN A 134 -13.59 10.89 12.25
C ASN A 134 -13.68 11.34 10.78
N TRP A 135 -13.47 10.43 9.82
CA TRP A 135 -13.63 10.74 8.41
C TRP A 135 -15.08 11.07 8.05
N ARG A 136 -16.04 10.40 8.68
CA ARG A 136 -17.46 10.73 8.52
C ARG A 136 -17.76 12.15 9.05
N GLU A 137 -17.33 12.48 10.26
CA GLU A 137 -17.53 13.83 10.82
C GLU A 137 -16.86 14.91 9.95
N GLN A 138 -15.60 14.70 9.57
CA GLN A 138 -14.88 15.61 8.68
C GLN A 138 -15.55 15.74 7.32
N SER A 139 -16.13 14.67 6.78
CA SER A 139 -16.88 14.76 5.53
C SER A 139 -18.12 15.65 5.68
N GLN A 140 -18.86 15.53 6.79
CA GLN A 140 -20.04 16.36 7.06
C GLN A 140 -19.66 17.84 7.18
N GLU A 141 -18.59 18.16 7.91
CA GLU A 141 -18.07 19.53 8.02
C GLU A 141 -17.72 20.12 6.64
N LEU A 142 -17.07 19.32 5.79
CA LEU A 142 -16.72 19.74 4.42
C LEU A 142 -17.96 19.94 3.56
N TRP A 143 -18.98 19.09 3.70
CA TRP A 143 -20.25 19.21 2.96
C TRP A 143 -21.03 20.44 3.38
N VAL A 144 -21.02 20.81 4.66
CA VAL A 144 -21.63 22.06 5.15
C VAL A 144 -21.01 23.27 4.46
N GLN A 145 -19.71 23.28 4.19
CA GLN A 145 -19.08 24.39 3.44
C GLN A 145 -19.59 24.50 2.00
N VAL A 146 -19.98 23.39 1.39
CA VAL A 146 -20.59 23.36 0.05
C VAL A 146 -22.04 23.86 0.12
N ALA A 147 -22.82 23.36 1.08
CA ALA A 147 -24.21 23.77 1.29
C ALA A 147 -24.35 25.27 1.59
N LEU A 148 -23.39 25.86 2.31
CA LEU A 148 -23.32 27.31 2.56
C LEU A 148 -22.81 28.12 1.35
N GLY A 149 -22.53 27.48 0.21
CA GLY A 149 -22.00 28.12 -0.99
C GLY A 149 -20.57 28.65 -0.86
N LYS A 150 -19.85 28.28 0.20
CA LYS A 150 -18.47 28.76 0.48
C LYS A 150 -17.41 28.01 -0.31
N LYS A 151 -17.66 26.74 -0.65
CA LYS A 151 -16.74 25.84 -1.38
C LYS A 151 -17.49 25.03 -2.43
N THR A 152 -16.74 24.42 -3.35
CA THR A 152 -17.27 23.50 -4.36
C THR A 152 -17.24 22.06 -3.85
N ALA A 153 -18.06 21.19 -4.43
CA ALA A 153 -18.06 19.75 -4.18
C ALA A 153 -16.68 19.14 -4.47
N ALA A 154 -16.06 19.56 -5.58
CA ALA A 154 -14.72 19.13 -5.95
C ALA A 154 -13.69 19.48 -4.87
N TRP A 155 -13.77 20.67 -4.27
CA TRP A 155 -12.88 21.05 -3.16
C TRP A 155 -13.11 20.16 -1.93
N ALA A 156 -14.37 19.94 -1.54
CA ALA A 156 -14.70 19.12 -0.38
C ALA A 156 -14.22 17.67 -0.55
N ALA A 157 -14.50 17.05 -1.70
CA ALA A 157 -14.09 15.69 -2.00
C ALA A 157 -12.57 15.52 -2.03
N ASN A 158 -11.85 16.45 -2.67
CA ASN A 158 -10.39 16.45 -2.67
C ASN A 158 -9.82 16.62 -1.27
N ARG A 159 -10.42 17.50 -0.45
CA ARG A 159 -9.97 17.72 0.92
C ARG A 159 -10.14 16.47 1.77
N LEU A 160 -11.26 15.77 1.64
CA LEU A 160 -11.49 14.50 2.31
C LEU A 160 -10.45 13.45 1.88
N GLY A 161 -10.20 13.31 0.58
CA GLY A 161 -9.19 12.38 0.05
C GLY A 161 -7.78 12.64 0.57
N GLN A 162 -7.39 13.92 0.69
CA GLN A 162 -6.11 14.32 1.29
C GLN A 162 -6.01 13.92 2.77
N ILE A 163 -7.08 14.11 3.54
CA ILE A 163 -7.16 13.73 4.95
C ILE A 163 -7.00 12.21 5.10
N MET A 164 -7.77 11.43 4.34
CA MET A 164 -7.72 9.97 4.38
C MET A 164 -6.33 9.45 4.01
N LYS A 165 -5.74 9.97 2.91
CA LYS A 165 -4.38 9.63 2.47
C LYS A 165 -3.36 9.90 3.58
N ARG A 166 -3.42 11.09 4.20
CA ARG A 166 -2.50 11.49 5.27
C ARG A 166 -2.60 10.56 6.49
N ASP A 167 -3.82 10.17 6.85
CA ASP A 167 -4.04 9.34 8.04
C ASP A 167 -3.55 7.90 7.80
N ILE A 168 -3.77 7.33 6.62
CA ILE A 168 -3.20 6.03 6.22
C ILE A 168 -1.67 6.12 6.16
N ASP A 169 -1.13 7.17 5.55
CA ASP A 169 0.31 7.42 5.46
C ASP A 169 0.98 7.53 6.85
N ARG A 170 0.26 8.08 7.84
CA ARG A 170 0.68 8.14 9.24
C ARG A 170 0.59 6.76 9.91
N SER A 171 -0.47 6.01 9.67
CA SER A 171 -0.64 4.65 10.19
C SER A 171 0.48 3.73 9.70
N MET A 172 0.84 3.83 8.41
CA MET A 172 2.00 3.17 7.81
C MET A 172 3.34 3.54 8.49
N LYS A 173 3.43 4.73 9.11
CA LYS A 173 4.62 5.18 9.85
C LYS A 173 4.67 4.69 11.29
N GLN A 174 3.54 4.76 11.97
CA GLN A 174 3.46 4.68 13.43
C GLN A 174 3.15 3.27 13.93
N LYS A 175 2.39 2.47 13.16
CA LYS A 175 2.08 1.10 13.57
C LYS A 175 3.37 0.28 13.47
N GLY A 176 3.87 -0.14 14.64
CA GLY A 176 5.05 -1.01 14.78
C GLY A 176 4.74 -2.40 14.24
N PHE A 177 4.67 -2.52 12.92
CA PHE A 177 4.35 -3.76 12.24
C PHE A 177 5.32 -4.88 12.65
N ALA A 178 4.82 -6.12 12.59
CA ALA A 178 5.58 -7.30 12.96
C ALA A 178 6.98 -7.30 12.32
N LYS A 179 7.98 -7.59 13.17
CA LYS A 179 9.39 -7.62 12.79
C LYS A 179 9.61 -8.62 11.66
N ASN A 180 10.58 -8.32 10.79
CA ASN A 180 10.99 -9.27 9.76
C ASN A 180 11.60 -10.53 10.41
N ALA A 181 11.53 -11.67 9.71
CA ALA A 181 12.22 -12.88 10.16
C ALA A 181 13.72 -12.60 10.38
N PRO A 182 14.39 -13.20 11.39
CA PRO A 182 15.77 -12.87 11.75
C PRO A 182 16.77 -12.94 10.58
N LEU A 183 16.63 -13.96 9.73
CA LEU A 183 17.42 -14.13 8.50
C LEU A 183 17.23 -12.97 7.53
N THR A 184 15.98 -12.54 7.34
CA THR A 184 15.63 -11.40 6.49
C THR A 184 16.16 -10.09 7.08
N THR A 185 16.08 -9.90 8.40
CA THR A 185 16.63 -8.73 9.09
C THR A 185 18.15 -8.66 8.97
N ALA A 186 18.85 -9.78 9.15
CA ALA A 186 20.31 -9.86 9.01
C ALA A 186 20.78 -9.52 7.59
N ASN A 187 20.02 -9.93 6.57
CA ASN A 187 20.31 -9.62 5.18
C ASN A 187 19.92 -8.19 4.77
N LYS A 188 18.82 -7.64 5.31
CA LYS A 188 18.29 -6.33 4.94
C LYS A 188 18.95 -5.18 5.71
N GLY A 189 19.53 -5.45 6.88
CA GLY A 189 20.16 -4.43 7.74
C GLY A 189 19.17 -3.46 8.40
N SER A 190 17.89 -3.47 8.01
CA SER A 190 16.82 -2.67 8.59
C SER A 190 15.64 -3.55 9.04
N ASN A 191 15.06 -3.22 10.20
CA ASN A 191 13.86 -3.87 10.75
C ASN A 191 12.57 -3.08 10.45
N LYS A 192 12.61 -2.17 9.47
CA LYS A 192 11.52 -1.26 9.10
C LYS A 192 11.02 -1.57 7.68
N PRO A 193 10.23 -2.64 7.51
CA PRO A 193 9.94 -3.24 6.21
C PRO A 193 9.23 -2.33 5.20
N LEU A 194 8.56 -1.26 5.61
CA LEU A 194 7.85 -0.31 4.73
C LEU A 194 8.74 0.77 4.08
N PHE A 195 10.00 0.90 4.50
CA PHE A 195 10.77 2.13 4.29
C PHE A 195 11.99 2.00 3.37
N ASP A 196 12.25 0.82 2.79
CA ASP A 196 13.52 0.58 2.10
C ASP A 196 13.67 1.39 0.79
N THR A 197 12.57 1.68 0.08
CA THR A 197 12.59 2.56 -1.12
C THR A 197 11.54 3.67 -1.09
N GLY A 198 10.60 3.64 -0.13
CA GLY A 198 9.46 4.56 -0.08
C GLY A 198 8.42 4.38 -1.20
N SER A 199 8.65 3.48 -2.17
CA SER A 199 7.81 3.33 -3.37
C SER A 199 6.36 2.98 -3.06
N LEU A 200 6.11 2.06 -2.12
CA LEU A 200 4.75 1.68 -1.70
C LEU A 200 3.98 2.85 -1.08
N ARG A 201 4.67 3.63 -0.24
CA ARG A 201 4.14 4.83 0.40
C ARG A 201 3.92 5.95 -0.63
N GLY A 202 4.82 6.09 -1.60
CA GLY A 202 4.69 7.03 -2.72
C GLY A 202 3.51 6.69 -3.63
N ALA A 203 3.17 5.40 -3.76
CA ALA A 203 2.03 4.92 -4.54
C ALA A 203 0.68 5.14 -3.85
N LEU A 204 0.65 5.39 -2.53
CA LEU A 204 -0.58 5.70 -1.81
C LEU A 204 -1.15 7.03 -2.30
N THR A 205 -2.38 7.00 -2.81
CA THR A 205 -3.08 8.18 -3.30
C THR A 205 -4.58 8.08 -3.07
N TYR A 206 -5.32 9.08 -3.53
CA TYR A 206 -6.78 9.07 -3.55
C TYR A 206 -7.28 9.46 -4.95
N ARG A 207 -8.50 9.05 -5.28
CA ARG A 207 -9.21 9.50 -6.47
C ARG A 207 -10.64 9.90 -6.09
N VAL A 208 -11.15 10.91 -6.80
CA VAL A 208 -12.54 11.37 -6.69
C VAL A 208 -13.28 10.83 -7.91
N VAL A 209 -14.30 10.02 -7.67
CA VAL A 209 -15.08 9.34 -8.71
C VAL A 209 -16.50 9.85 -8.66
N LEU A 210 -17.05 10.24 -9.81
CA LEU A 210 -18.48 10.49 -9.95
C LEU A 210 -19.17 9.13 -10.09
N GLY A 211 -19.96 8.76 -9.10
CA GLY A 211 -20.94 7.69 -9.21
C GLY A 211 -22.05 8.13 -10.16
N LEU A 212 -22.35 7.29 -11.15
CA LEU A 212 -23.54 7.44 -11.98
C LEU A 212 -24.80 7.31 -11.11
#